data_AF-A0A7J7JHS8-F1
#
_entry.id   AF-A0A7J7JHS8-F1
#
_cell.length_a   1.000
_cell.length_b   1.000
_cell.length_c   1.000
_cell.angle_alpha   90.00
_cell.angle_beta   90.00
_cell.angle_gamma   90.00
#
_symmetry.space_group_name_H-M   'P 1'
#
loop_
_entity.id
_entity.type
_entity.pdbx_description
1 polymer ?
#
loop_
_entity_poly.entity_id
_entity_poly.type
_entity_poly.pdbx_seq_one_letter_code
_entity_poly.pdbx_strand_id
1 'polypeptide(L)'
;MASIQILNLKGVLQATDLERLDLCADYAEADPESKALFNSLVFLIRDWEGDDELGEKKEELNDIISHTYALPHPGPNITRSSDDGKTKVRVNFVDIGEDYLMAAKHFFHRLFIESPKPSELQRGKFIVKKFRSLRDRIIDPDIGGIKIQTASEAFQESLLGQAFIESTEFYDSMMTKVYDQHLETEEELLTVLLNIVDETVENFRNKKTIQKYKESSTSKKYLELLVQKKEGLTEKTKFIMDATNLKREKEVFEKKILQQQRSVEELKAKYEKLAEQRKQEVQEKKTQQKTLADEAAAAVKKGVSGQLGKVKEKEVLMEENRGKRRQLEEKEALLKRNVAEAKGREKLEAERREKLEAERREKLEAERREKLEAEKREKLEKEKQQALLEKQRAELKRKEKENQKRQEVMEAEKKMKEMEQQMKECKLKEEQQKKEKDELERLKTEIKKKETTRERLLRQAEERMREERKRMEQLAEQLKQKNEQQDDAVPEERWIGRAEDKIGVKDKSCTIL
;
A
#
# COMPACT_ATOMS: atom_id res chain seq x y z
N MET A 1 -15.53 45.44 16.87
CA MET A 1 -16.06 44.07 16.72
C MET A 1 -17.46 44.08 16.12
N ALA A 2 -18.40 44.82 16.69
CA ALA A 2 -19.56 45.28 15.91
C ALA A 2 -19.08 46.19 14.75
N SER A 3 -19.86 46.27 13.68
CA SER A 3 -19.73 47.29 12.62
C SER A 3 -20.50 48.57 12.93
N ILE A 4 -21.47 48.49 13.84
CA ILE A 4 -22.22 49.61 14.39
C ILE A 4 -22.21 49.42 15.90
N GLN A 5 -21.55 50.30 16.64
CA GLN A 5 -21.56 50.29 18.09
C GLN A 5 -22.68 51.19 18.60
N ILE A 6 -23.57 50.65 19.44
CA ILE A 6 -24.64 51.43 20.08
C ILE A 6 -24.24 51.69 21.53
N LEU A 7 -24.17 52.96 21.92
CA LEU A 7 -24.01 53.38 23.30
C LEU A 7 -25.40 53.72 23.85
N ASN A 8 -25.91 52.87 24.74
CA ASN A 8 -27.30 52.90 25.21
C ASN A 8 -27.42 53.67 26.54
N LEU A 9 -27.59 54.98 26.44
CA LEU A 9 -27.62 55.92 27.56
C LEU A 9 -29.04 56.04 28.17
N LYS A 10 -29.17 56.85 29.22
CA LYS A 10 -30.45 57.23 29.84
C LYS A 10 -30.40 58.69 30.30
N GLY A 11 -31.45 59.47 30.00
CA GLY A 11 -31.53 60.87 30.36
C GLY A 11 -30.64 61.73 29.46
N VAL A 12 -29.69 62.47 30.06
CA VAL A 12 -28.76 63.34 29.33
C VAL A 12 -27.36 62.71 29.31
N LEU A 13 -26.64 62.85 28.19
CA LEU A 13 -25.24 62.46 28.03
C LEU A 13 -24.36 63.10 29.12
N GLN A 14 -23.65 62.28 29.90
CA GLN A 14 -22.79 62.75 31.00
C GLN A 14 -21.32 62.81 30.59
N ALA A 15 -20.52 63.66 31.24
CA ALA A 15 -19.07 63.72 31.03
C ALA A 15 -18.40 62.35 31.28
N THR A 16 -18.89 61.60 32.27
CA THR A 16 -18.45 60.23 32.61
C THR A 16 -18.79 59.18 31.54
N ASP A 17 -19.68 59.47 30.59
CA ASP A 17 -19.92 58.63 29.41
C ASP A 17 -18.92 58.96 28.29
N LEU A 18 -18.45 60.21 28.22
CA LEU A 18 -17.38 60.63 27.29
C LEU A 18 -16.00 60.13 27.76
N GLU A 19 -15.66 60.25 29.04
CA GLU A 19 -14.42 59.70 29.64
C GLU A 19 -14.23 58.19 29.33
N ARG A 20 -15.33 57.43 29.23
CA ARG A 20 -15.33 56.02 28.86
C ARG A 20 -15.09 55.77 27.37
N LEU A 21 -15.47 56.72 26.53
CA LEU A 21 -15.15 56.71 25.10
C LEU A 21 -13.72 57.17 24.85
N ASP A 22 -13.18 58.09 25.64
CA ASP A 22 -11.77 58.50 25.57
C ASP A 22 -10.84 57.32 25.92
N LEU A 23 -11.18 56.52 26.95
CA LEU A 23 -10.50 55.25 27.24
C LEU A 23 -10.61 54.21 26.10
N CYS A 24 -11.64 54.31 25.25
CA CYS A 24 -11.73 53.52 24.02
C CYS A 24 -10.94 54.18 22.88
N ALA A 25 -10.81 55.50 22.88
CA ALA A 25 -10.07 56.30 21.90
C ALA A 25 -8.58 55.96 21.98
N ASP A 26 -7.98 56.07 23.16
CA ASP A 26 -6.60 55.65 23.46
C ASP A 26 -6.30 54.24 22.93
N TYR A 27 -7.23 53.30 23.13
CA TYR A 27 -7.07 51.90 22.70
C TYR A 27 -6.97 51.73 21.17
N ALA A 28 -7.61 52.59 20.39
CA ALA A 28 -7.67 52.48 18.92
C ALA A 28 -6.99 53.64 18.16
N GLU A 29 -6.52 54.70 18.82
CA GLU A 29 -5.36 55.47 18.32
C GLU A 29 -4.08 54.63 18.37
N ALA A 30 -3.98 53.72 19.35
CA ALA A 30 -2.97 52.68 19.38
C ALA A 30 -3.12 51.62 18.26
N ASP A 31 -4.19 51.67 17.45
CA ASP A 31 -4.31 51.02 16.14
C ASP A 31 -4.04 52.01 15.01
N PRO A 32 -2.79 52.16 14.54
CA PRO A 32 -2.48 53.10 13.47
C PRO A 32 -2.87 52.60 12.06
N GLU A 33 -3.55 51.45 11.91
CA GLU A 33 -4.32 51.11 10.69
C GLU A 33 -5.80 51.51 10.80
N SER A 34 -6.31 51.76 12.02
CA SER A 34 -7.62 52.35 12.25
C SER A 34 -7.67 53.79 11.74
N LYS A 35 -8.56 54.04 10.77
CA LYS A 35 -8.89 55.41 10.33
C LYS A 35 -10.03 56.05 11.11
N ALA A 36 -10.75 55.25 11.90
CA ALA A 36 -11.87 55.67 12.74
C ALA A 36 -12.14 54.56 13.76
N LEU A 37 -12.28 54.94 15.03
CA LEU A 37 -12.48 54.06 16.17
C LEU A 37 -13.60 53.01 15.98
N PHE A 38 -14.68 53.45 15.35
CA PHE A 38 -15.85 52.66 15.02
C PHE A 38 -16.24 52.95 13.57
N ASN A 39 -16.60 51.91 12.80
CA ASN A 39 -17.17 52.10 11.46
C ASN A 39 -18.50 52.89 11.51
N SER A 40 -19.22 52.81 12.63
CA SER A 40 -20.28 53.73 13.02
C SER A 40 -20.43 53.68 14.54
N LEU A 41 -20.42 54.84 15.19
CA LEU A 41 -20.81 54.99 16.60
C LEU A 41 -22.20 55.64 16.66
N VAL A 42 -23.09 55.05 17.47
CA VAL A 42 -24.49 55.45 17.57
C VAL A 42 -24.87 55.67 19.02
N PHE A 43 -25.22 56.90 19.37
CA PHE A 43 -25.71 57.25 20.70
C PHE A 43 -27.22 57.04 20.73
N LEU A 44 -27.67 56.13 21.58
CA LEU A 44 -29.09 55.88 21.81
C LEU A 44 -29.46 56.40 23.20
N ILE A 45 -30.05 57.59 23.23
CA ILE A 45 -30.44 58.29 24.45
C ILE A 45 -31.89 57.88 24.78
N ARG A 46 -32.07 57.09 25.83
CA ARG A 46 -33.42 56.66 26.30
C ARG A 46 -33.96 57.60 27.36
N ASP A 47 -35.28 57.58 27.54
CA ASP A 47 -35.99 58.42 28.50
C ASP A 47 -35.65 59.91 28.28
N TRP A 48 -35.64 60.34 27.01
CA TRP A 48 -35.41 61.73 26.65
C TRP A 48 -36.66 62.57 26.94
N GLU A 49 -36.47 63.65 27.71
CA GLU A 49 -37.54 64.54 28.21
C GLU A 49 -37.43 65.98 27.67
N GLY A 50 -36.47 66.26 26.78
CA GLY A 50 -36.16 67.63 26.33
C GLY A 50 -36.86 68.04 25.04
N ASP A 51 -37.58 69.16 25.07
CA ASP A 51 -38.04 69.86 23.87
C ASP A 51 -36.85 70.57 23.18
N ASP A 52 -36.64 70.28 21.89
CA ASP A 52 -35.76 70.95 20.90
C ASP A 52 -34.24 71.18 21.18
N GLU A 53 -33.74 71.21 22.42
CA GLU A 53 -32.34 71.58 22.75
C GLU A 53 -31.24 70.65 22.20
N LEU A 54 -31.58 69.49 21.63
CA LEU A 54 -30.60 68.54 21.08
C LEU A 54 -29.87 69.06 19.81
N GLY A 55 -30.29 70.20 19.26
CA GLY A 55 -29.70 70.80 18.06
C GLY A 55 -28.27 71.32 18.25
N GLU A 56 -28.02 72.15 19.28
CA GLU A 56 -26.80 72.96 19.37
C GLU A 56 -25.56 72.11 19.75
N LYS A 57 -25.68 71.21 20.74
CA LYS A 57 -24.58 70.34 21.20
C LYS A 57 -24.15 69.26 20.20
N LYS A 58 -24.76 69.23 19.01
CA LYS A 58 -24.40 68.26 17.98
C LYS A 58 -23.11 68.64 17.24
N GLU A 59 -22.79 69.94 17.14
CA GLU A 59 -21.66 70.40 16.32
C GLU A 59 -20.30 69.97 16.87
N GLU A 60 -20.10 70.00 18.20
CA GLU A 60 -18.84 69.67 18.87
C GLU A 60 -18.42 68.20 18.76
N LEU A 61 -19.33 67.28 18.38
CA LEU A 61 -19.13 65.84 18.45
C LEU A 61 -19.24 65.11 17.10
N ASN A 62 -19.52 65.81 16.00
CA ASN A 62 -19.75 65.21 14.67
C ASN A 62 -18.55 64.40 14.12
N ASP A 63 -17.32 64.69 14.54
CA ASP A 63 -16.12 64.01 14.04
C ASP A 63 -15.97 62.56 14.55
N ILE A 64 -16.61 62.23 15.68
CA ILE A 64 -16.58 60.88 16.30
C ILE A 64 -17.97 60.23 16.29
N ILE A 65 -19.04 61.03 16.46
CA ILE A 65 -20.42 60.53 16.53
C ILE A 65 -21.03 60.47 15.14
N SER A 66 -21.18 59.26 14.61
CA SER A 66 -21.85 59.05 13.32
C SER A 66 -23.34 59.37 13.38
N HIS A 67 -24.02 59.00 14.47
CA HIS A 67 -25.45 59.27 14.68
C HIS A 67 -25.82 59.39 16.16
N THR A 68 -26.74 60.31 16.48
CA THR A 68 -27.44 60.39 17.78
C THR A 68 -28.93 60.22 17.57
N TYR A 69 -29.56 59.40 18.40
CA TYR A 69 -31.01 59.17 18.43
C TYR A 69 -31.52 59.34 19.87
N ALA A 70 -32.48 60.25 20.04
CA ALA A 70 -33.30 60.30 21.24
C ALA A 70 -34.51 59.37 21.08
N LEU A 71 -34.80 58.58 22.12
CA LEU A 71 -36.07 57.89 22.29
C LEU A 71 -36.79 58.52 23.50
N PRO A 72 -38.08 58.88 23.38
CA PRO A 72 -38.85 59.40 24.51
C PRO A 72 -39.00 58.31 25.59
N HIS A 73 -39.48 58.68 26.78
CA HIS A 73 -39.82 57.69 27.80
C HIS A 73 -40.93 56.73 27.29
N PRO A 74 -40.74 55.39 27.36
CA PRO A 74 -41.58 54.44 26.61
C PRO A 74 -42.97 54.19 27.22
N GLY A 75 -43.25 54.77 28.39
CA GLY A 75 -44.51 54.67 29.11
C GLY A 75 -44.33 54.14 30.53
N PRO A 76 -45.05 54.68 31.53
CA PRO A 76 -44.87 54.32 32.94
C PRO A 76 -45.24 52.85 33.25
N ASN A 77 -46.05 52.23 32.39
CA ASN A 77 -46.42 50.82 32.52
C ASN A 77 -45.22 49.89 32.26
N ILE A 78 -44.25 50.31 31.45
CA ILE A 78 -43.03 49.53 31.19
C ILE A 78 -41.99 49.80 32.26
N THR A 79 -41.70 51.07 32.57
CA THR A 79 -40.61 51.42 33.50
C THR A 79 -40.90 51.08 34.96
N ARG A 80 -42.16 50.82 35.33
CA ARG A 80 -42.56 50.30 36.66
C ARG A 80 -42.73 48.77 36.71
N SER A 81 -42.43 48.06 35.62
CA SER A 81 -42.66 46.62 35.54
C SER A 81 -41.44 45.83 36.03
N SER A 82 -41.59 45.16 37.18
CA SER A 82 -40.65 44.18 37.74
C SER A 82 -39.30 44.70 38.30
N ASP A 83 -39.35 45.52 39.36
CA ASP A 83 -38.18 45.77 40.24
C ASP A 83 -37.62 44.49 40.92
N ASP A 84 -38.36 43.37 40.93
CA ASP A 84 -37.94 42.12 41.59
C ASP A 84 -36.86 41.32 40.84
N GLY A 85 -36.54 41.71 39.60
CA GLY A 85 -35.56 41.06 38.72
C GLY A 85 -35.87 39.61 38.29
N LYS A 86 -37.06 39.08 38.63
CA LYS A 86 -37.44 37.67 38.47
C LYS A 86 -38.71 37.49 37.64
N THR A 87 -39.63 38.44 37.71
CA THR A 87 -40.92 38.38 37.02
C THR A 87 -40.77 38.78 35.56
N LYS A 88 -40.88 37.80 34.64
CA LYS A 88 -40.86 38.08 33.19
C LYS A 88 -42.07 38.92 32.78
N VAL A 89 -41.86 40.23 32.67
CA VAL A 89 -42.83 41.17 32.13
C VAL A 89 -43.20 40.77 30.70
N ARG A 90 -44.50 40.55 30.47
CA ARG A 90 -45.07 40.54 29.12
C ARG A 90 -45.49 41.96 28.77
N VAL A 91 -44.58 42.71 28.15
CA VAL A 91 -44.93 44.01 27.55
C VAL A 91 -45.77 43.71 26.31
N ASN A 92 -47.02 44.18 26.27
CA ASN A 92 -47.81 44.18 25.04
C ASN A 92 -47.53 45.48 24.28
N PHE A 93 -47.64 45.47 22.95
CA PHE A 93 -47.45 46.69 22.16
C PHE A 93 -48.44 47.83 22.52
N VAL A 94 -49.58 47.50 23.13
CA VAL A 94 -50.58 48.45 23.63
C VAL A 94 -50.13 49.16 24.92
N ASP A 95 -49.16 48.60 25.66
CA ASP A 95 -48.63 49.19 26.89
C ASP A 95 -47.48 50.19 26.62
N ILE A 96 -47.12 50.40 25.36
CA ILE A 96 -46.00 51.22 24.88
C ILE A 96 -46.54 52.52 24.28
N GLY A 97 -45.95 53.66 24.65
CA GLY A 97 -46.32 54.96 24.08
C GLY A 97 -46.14 55.01 22.56
N GLU A 98 -47.10 55.60 21.85
CA GLU A 98 -47.11 55.65 20.38
C GLU A 98 -45.89 56.41 19.82
N ASP A 99 -45.49 57.51 20.46
CA ASP A 99 -44.29 58.28 20.10
C ASP A 99 -43.00 57.45 20.23
N TYR A 100 -42.92 56.60 21.26
CA TYR A 100 -41.80 55.67 21.41
C TYR A 100 -41.82 54.58 20.32
N LEU A 101 -43.01 54.06 19.96
CA LEU A 101 -43.15 53.10 18.86
C LEU A 101 -42.74 53.72 17.51
N MET A 102 -43.11 54.99 17.26
CA MET A 102 -42.69 55.72 16.07
C MET A 102 -41.18 55.99 16.05
N ALA A 103 -40.62 56.51 17.15
CA ALA A 103 -39.19 56.78 17.28
C ALA A 103 -38.34 55.50 17.17
N ALA A 104 -38.73 54.42 17.85
CA ALA A 104 -38.05 53.13 17.78
C ALA A 104 -38.16 52.50 16.38
N LYS A 105 -39.31 52.61 15.70
CA LYS A 105 -39.48 52.14 14.32
C LYS A 105 -38.57 52.90 13.35
N HIS A 106 -38.46 54.23 13.50
CA HIS A 106 -37.54 55.06 12.70
C HIS A 106 -36.08 54.70 12.98
N PHE A 107 -35.70 54.59 14.26
CA PHE A 107 -34.37 54.15 14.68
C PHE A 107 -33.98 52.80 14.09
N PHE A 108 -34.83 51.77 14.21
CA PHE A 108 -34.53 50.45 13.65
C PHE A 108 -34.53 50.42 12.11
N HIS A 109 -35.35 51.25 11.45
CA HIS A 109 -35.28 51.42 10.00
C HIS A 109 -33.92 51.99 9.58
N ARG A 110 -33.47 53.06 10.23
CA ARG A 110 -32.14 53.63 9.99
C ARG A 110 -31.02 52.64 10.28
N LEU A 111 -31.08 51.96 11.43
CA LEU A 111 -30.04 51.05 11.91
C LEU A 111 -29.83 49.81 11.03
N PHE A 112 -30.91 49.26 10.45
CA PHE A 112 -30.86 47.98 9.73
C PHE A 112 -31.14 48.07 8.22
N ILE A 113 -31.69 49.17 7.70
CA ILE A 113 -32.07 49.31 6.28
C ILE A 113 -31.31 50.46 5.59
N GLU A 114 -31.20 51.63 6.23
CA GLU A 114 -30.48 52.78 5.66
C GLU A 114 -28.96 52.73 5.93
N SER A 115 -28.56 52.18 7.08
CA SER A 115 -27.16 52.11 7.49
C SER A 115 -26.31 51.34 6.46
N PRO A 116 -25.06 51.78 6.19
CA PRO A 116 -24.21 51.12 5.22
C PRO A 116 -24.01 49.65 5.62
N LYS A 117 -24.30 48.74 4.67
CA LYS A 117 -24.13 47.30 4.88
C LYS A 117 -22.72 47.03 5.44
N PRO A 118 -22.57 46.18 6.47
CA PRO A 118 -21.27 45.88 7.04
C PRO A 118 -20.32 45.45 5.93
N SER A 119 -19.18 46.13 5.82
CA SER A 119 -18.29 45.98 4.67
C SER A 119 -17.89 44.51 4.48
N GLU A 120 -17.87 44.06 3.21
CA GLU A 120 -17.76 42.64 2.83
C GLU A 120 -16.47 41.96 3.30
N LEU A 121 -15.51 42.73 3.85
CA LEU A 121 -14.19 42.33 4.33
C LEU A 121 -14.20 41.24 5.40
N GLN A 122 -15.27 41.06 6.18
CA GLN A 122 -15.27 40.13 7.32
C GLN A 122 -16.33 39.03 7.21
N ARG A 123 -16.02 38.01 6.38
CA ARG A 123 -16.67 36.69 6.40
C ARG A 123 -16.79 36.19 7.85
N GLY A 124 -17.93 35.62 8.26
CA GLY A 124 -18.20 35.29 9.68
C GLY A 124 -17.13 34.47 10.41
N LYS A 125 -16.39 33.59 9.69
CA LYS A 125 -15.22 32.87 10.25
C LYS A 125 -14.12 33.82 10.75
N PHE A 126 -13.87 34.93 10.05
CA PHE A 126 -12.91 35.95 10.43
C PHE A 126 -13.33 36.66 11.73
N ILE A 127 -14.61 37.03 11.85
CA ILE A 127 -15.16 37.66 13.06
C ILE A 127 -14.99 36.73 14.27
N VAL A 128 -15.33 35.44 14.14
CA VAL A 128 -15.14 34.46 15.23
C VAL A 128 -13.65 34.27 15.58
N LYS A 129 -12.76 34.26 14.59
CA LYS A 129 -11.31 34.13 14.80
C LYS A 129 -10.71 35.36 15.49
N LYS A 130 -11.07 36.58 15.06
CA LYS A 130 -10.66 37.84 15.71
C LYS A 130 -11.29 38.00 17.10
N PHE A 131 -12.53 37.53 17.31
CA PHE A 131 -13.15 37.48 18.63
C PHE A 131 -12.39 36.58 19.59
N ARG A 132 -12.00 35.36 19.17
CA ARG A 132 -11.17 34.47 20.01
C ARG A 132 -9.82 35.12 20.32
N SER A 133 -9.09 35.59 19.32
CA SER A 133 -7.80 36.29 19.54
C SER A 133 -7.91 37.43 20.55
N LEU A 134 -8.93 38.29 20.44
CA LEU A 134 -9.14 39.38 21.40
C LEU A 134 -9.57 38.88 22.78
N ARG A 135 -10.55 37.97 22.85
CA ARG A 135 -11.06 37.37 24.10
C ARG A 135 -9.93 36.71 24.88
N ASP A 136 -9.14 35.89 24.22
CA ASP A 136 -8.12 35.05 24.86
C ASP A 136 -7.02 35.95 25.45
N ARG A 137 -6.64 37.03 24.74
CA ARG A 137 -5.68 38.06 25.23
C ARG A 137 -6.23 38.98 26.33
N ILE A 138 -7.54 39.21 26.38
CA ILE A 138 -8.19 40.13 27.34
C ILE A 138 -8.58 39.40 28.64
N ILE A 139 -8.98 38.14 28.55
CA ILE A 139 -9.43 37.34 29.70
C ILE A 139 -8.26 36.60 30.37
N ASP A 140 -7.24 36.21 29.61
CA ASP A 140 -6.13 35.39 30.09
C ASP A 140 -4.77 35.92 29.56
N PRO A 141 -4.25 37.01 30.16
CA PRO A 141 -3.06 37.72 29.65
C PRO A 141 -1.75 36.93 29.79
N ASP A 142 -1.75 35.77 30.46
CA ASP A 142 -0.57 34.92 30.61
C ASP A 142 -0.46 33.82 29.52
N ILE A 143 -1.42 33.69 28.59
CA ILE A 143 -1.35 32.74 27.46
C ILE A 143 -0.20 33.10 26.51
N GLY A 144 0.97 32.50 26.75
CA GLY A 144 2.21 32.72 25.99
C GLY A 144 3.32 33.43 26.78
N GLY A 145 3.09 33.74 28.07
CA GLY A 145 4.09 34.33 28.97
C GLY A 145 4.48 35.78 28.65
N ILE A 146 3.65 36.49 27.87
CA ILE A 146 3.86 37.91 27.53
C ILE A 146 2.90 38.74 28.38
N LYS A 147 3.38 39.28 29.50
CA LYS A 147 2.65 40.31 30.25
C LYS A 147 2.51 41.55 29.37
N ILE A 148 1.34 41.69 28.76
CA ILE A 148 0.87 42.88 28.05
C ILE A 148 0.90 44.06 29.04
N GLN A 149 1.83 45.00 28.87
CA GLN A 149 1.96 46.13 29.80
C GLN A 149 1.09 47.32 29.37
N THR A 150 0.76 47.40 28.08
CA THR A 150 -0.06 48.48 27.49
C THR A 150 -1.06 47.96 26.45
N ALA A 151 -2.12 48.73 26.23
CA ALA A 151 -3.09 48.49 25.15
C ALA A 151 -2.42 48.41 23.77
N SER A 152 -1.40 49.25 23.52
CA SER A 152 -0.67 49.28 22.25
C SER A 152 0.10 47.98 21.98
N GLU A 153 0.75 47.41 22.99
CA GLU A 153 1.42 46.11 22.85
C GLU A 153 0.41 44.98 22.60
N ALA A 154 -0.70 44.97 23.34
CA ALA A 154 -1.80 44.02 23.13
C ALA A 154 -2.28 44.03 21.67
N PHE A 155 -2.43 45.23 21.13
CA PHE A 155 -2.94 45.47 19.81
C PHE A 155 -1.91 45.08 18.72
N GLN A 156 -0.65 45.52 18.86
CA GLN A 156 0.45 45.13 17.98
C GLN A 156 0.62 43.60 17.93
N GLU A 157 0.59 42.93 19.07
CA GLU A 157 0.70 41.48 19.13
C GLU A 157 -0.53 40.78 18.50
N SER A 158 -1.74 41.32 18.67
CA SER A 158 -2.92 40.81 17.98
C SER A 158 -2.85 40.96 16.47
N LEU A 159 -2.27 42.04 15.95
CA LEU A 159 -2.03 42.24 14.52
C LEU A 159 -0.99 41.27 13.96
N LEU A 160 0.17 41.18 14.61
CA LEU A 160 1.26 40.29 14.22
C LEU A 160 0.83 38.82 14.28
N GLY A 161 0.08 38.44 15.33
CA GLY A 161 -0.51 37.11 15.48
C GLY A 161 -1.57 36.79 14.42
N GLN A 162 -2.43 37.74 14.04
CA GLN A 162 -3.39 37.55 12.95
C GLN A 162 -2.66 37.27 11.62
N ALA A 163 -1.65 38.09 11.30
CA ALA A 163 -0.83 37.94 10.10
C ALA A 163 -0.11 36.57 10.06
N PHE A 164 0.40 36.09 11.21
CA PHE A 164 1.05 34.79 11.37
C PHE A 164 0.09 33.62 11.09
N ILE A 165 -1.12 33.62 11.67
CA ILE A 165 -2.07 32.51 11.48
C ILE A 165 -2.57 32.48 10.03
N GLU A 166 -2.84 33.62 9.41
CA GLU A 166 -3.20 33.70 7.99
C GLU A 166 -2.07 33.18 7.07
N SER A 167 -0.80 33.47 7.39
CA SER A 167 0.33 32.93 6.62
C SER A 167 0.50 31.41 6.86
N THR A 168 0.18 30.91 8.07
CA THR A 168 0.02 29.47 8.30
C THR A 168 -1.10 28.86 7.44
N GLU A 169 -2.27 29.48 7.36
CA GLU A 169 -3.39 28.98 6.54
C GLU A 169 -3.05 29.01 5.03
N PHE A 170 -2.23 29.97 4.59
CA PHE A 170 -1.66 30.00 3.24
C PHE A 170 -0.70 28.82 3.02
N TYR A 171 0.23 28.56 3.94
CA TYR A 171 1.13 27.41 3.91
C TYR A 171 0.36 26.08 3.82
N ASP A 172 -0.60 25.85 4.74
CA ASP A 172 -1.40 24.61 4.80
C ASP A 172 -2.22 24.40 3.50
N SER A 173 -2.70 25.49 2.89
CA SER A 173 -3.37 25.50 1.58
C SER A 173 -2.45 25.14 0.42
N MET A 174 -1.17 25.54 0.46
CA MET A 174 -0.19 25.14 -0.56
C MET A 174 0.28 23.71 -0.36
N MET A 175 0.53 23.28 0.89
CA MET A 175 0.86 21.89 1.23
C MET A 175 -0.17 20.90 0.74
N THR A 176 -1.46 21.22 0.89
CA THR A 176 -2.56 20.35 0.43
C THR A 176 -2.44 20.07 -1.07
N LYS A 177 -2.14 21.10 -1.88
CA LYS A 177 -1.96 20.96 -3.34
C LYS A 177 -0.73 20.14 -3.72
N VAL A 178 0.31 20.11 -2.87
CA VAL A 178 1.52 19.30 -3.10
C VAL A 178 1.28 17.83 -2.80
N TYR A 179 0.51 17.51 -1.76
CA TYR A 179 0.11 16.12 -1.49
C TYR A 179 -0.80 15.54 -2.58
N ASP A 180 -1.56 16.38 -3.29
CA ASP A 180 -2.32 15.99 -4.48
C ASP A 180 -1.44 15.81 -5.74
N GLN A 181 -0.20 16.33 -5.75
CA GLN A 181 0.73 16.18 -6.87
C GLN A 181 1.56 14.89 -6.76
N HIS A 182 1.61 14.13 -7.85
CA HIS A 182 2.48 12.95 -7.96
C HIS A 182 3.93 13.37 -8.29
N LEU A 183 4.63 13.91 -7.29
CA LEU A 183 6.08 14.13 -7.37
C LEU A 183 6.81 12.77 -7.32
N GLU A 184 7.81 12.59 -8.20
CA GLU A 184 8.48 11.31 -8.36
C GLU A 184 9.66 11.15 -7.38
N THR A 185 10.38 12.23 -7.10
CA THR A 185 11.64 12.26 -6.33
C THR A 185 11.58 13.03 -5.01
N GLU A 186 12.55 12.75 -4.13
CA GLU A 186 12.75 13.50 -2.87
C GLU A 186 13.27 14.92 -3.12
N GLU A 187 14.11 15.12 -4.13
CA GLU A 187 14.67 16.42 -4.49
C GLU A 187 13.60 17.39 -5.02
N GLU A 188 12.66 16.91 -5.83
CA GLU A 188 11.50 17.70 -6.27
C GLU A 188 10.63 18.13 -5.09
N LEU A 189 10.23 17.19 -4.21
CA LEU A 189 9.40 17.52 -3.05
C LEU A 189 10.11 18.50 -2.13
N LEU A 190 11.38 18.27 -1.80
CA LEU A 190 12.14 19.14 -0.91
C LEU A 190 12.34 20.55 -1.52
N THR A 191 12.54 20.65 -2.84
CA THR A 191 12.58 21.94 -3.56
C THR A 191 11.24 22.67 -3.51
N VAL A 192 10.13 21.98 -3.81
CA VAL A 192 8.78 22.55 -3.76
C VAL A 192 8.42 23.04 -2.35
N LEU A 193 8.84 22.32 -1.31
CA LEU A 193 8.58 22.68 0.08
C LEU A 193 9.42 23.88 0.55
N LEU A 194 10.69 23.96 0.15
CA LEU A 194 11.51 25.14 0.42
C LEU A 194 10.87 26.39 -0.20
N ASN A 195 10.48 26.31 -1.49
CA ASN A 195 9.78 27.39 -2.19
C ASN A 195 8.47 27.78 -1.48
N ILE A 196 7.63 26.81 -1.11
CA ILE A 196 6.35 27.06 -0.41
C ILE A 196 6.53 27.78 0.93
N VAL A 197 7.58 27.44 1.69
CA VAL A 197 7.84 28.14 2.96
C VAL A 197 8.45 29.51 2.73
N ASP A 198 9.31 29.68 1.73
CA ASP A 198 9.90 30.99 1.44
C ASP A 198 8.85 31.95 0.86
N GLU A 199 7.92 31.48 0.01
CA GLU A 199 6.69 32.20 -0.35
C GLU A 199 5.80 32.50 0.87
N THR A 200 5.70 31.60 1.85
CA THR A 200 4.93 31.83 3.10
C THR A 200 5.55 32.92 3.95
N VAL A 201 6.88 32.92 4.07
CA VAL A 201 7.67 33.94 4.78
C VAL A 201 7.60 35.28 4.04
N GLU A 202 7.62 35.28 2.71
CA GLU A 202 7.45 36.50 1.92
C GLU A 202 6.01 37.04 2.02
N ASN A 203 4.99 36.20 1.94
CA ASN A 203 3.58 36.55 2.18
C ASN A 203 3.42 37.20 3.57
N PHE A 204 4.02 36.63 4.62
CA PHE A 204 4.06 37.27 5.94
C PHE A 204 4.73 38.65 5.89
N ARG A 205 5.95 38.77 5.35
CA ARG A 205 6.70 40.03 5.24
C ARG A 205 6.02 41.10 4.39
N ASN A 206 5.25 40.72 3.37
CA ASN A 206 4.61 41.62 2.41
C ASN A 206 3.25 42.17 2.91
N LYS A 207 2.72 41.67 4.04
CA LYS A 207 1.57 42.30 4.69
C LYS A 207 1.96 43.68 5.22
N LYS A 208 1.18 44.70 4.85
CA LYS A 208 1.37 46.12 5.26
C LYS A 208 1.61 46.27 6.76
N THR A 209 0.87 45.49 7.53
CA THR A 209 0.94 45.37 8.98
C THR A 209 2.32 44.90 9.47
N ILE A 210 2.92 43.89 8.82
CA ILE A 210 4.30 43.46 9.14
C ILE A 210 5.32 44.48 8.67
N GLN A 211 5.11 45.14 7.52
CA GLN A 211 6.01 46.20 7.04
C GLN A 211 6.11 47.36 8.03
N LYS A 212 5.00 47.70 8.70
CA LYS A 212 4.92 48.75 9.73
C LYS A 212 5.69 48.43 11.01
N TYR A 213 5.68 47.16 11.43
CA TYR A 213 6.32 46.68 12.67
C TYR A 213 7.58 45.84 12.41
N LYS A 214 8.16 45.93 11.22
CA LYS A 214 9.24 45.05 10.70
C LYS A 214 10.44 44.89 11.64
N GLU A 215 10.74 45.92 12.43
CA GLU A 215 11.90 45.96 13.33
C GLU A 215 11.57 45.57 14.78
N SER A 216 10.29 45.40 15.14
CA SER A 216 9.89 45.08 16.51
C SER A 216 10.37 43.69 16.95
N SER A 217 10.66 43.55 18.25
CA SER A 217 11.00 42.26 18.87
C SER A 217 9.90 41.22 18.64
N THR A 218 8.64 41.62 18.76
CA THR A 218 7.46 40.77 18.53
C THR A 218 7.36 40.30 17.08
N SER A 219 7.63 41.17 16.09
CA SER A 219 7.65 40.78 14.67
C SER A 219 8.79 39.80 14.37
N LYS A 220 9.95 39.98 15.01
CA LYS A 220 11.08 39.04 14.92
C LYS A 220 10.72 37.68 15.55
N LYS A 221 10.08 37.65 16.72
CA LYS A 221 9.61 36.42 17.39
C LYS A 221 8.61 35.63 16.52
N TYR A 222 7.64 36.29 15.88
CA TYR A 222 6.72 35.59 14.97
C TYR A 222 7.38 35.10 13.67
N LEU A 223 8.37 35.84 13.15
CA LEU A 223 9.17 35.38 12.00
C LEU A 223 10.04 34.16 12.37
N GLU A 224 10.64 34.15 13.55
CA GLU A 224 11.40 33.04 14.09
C GLU A 224 10.51 31.79 14.30
N LEU A 225 9.31 31.96 14.85
CA LEU A 225 8.32 30.88 14.97
C LEU A 225 7.88 30.30 13.62
N LEU A 226 7.85 31.09 12.53
CA LEU A 226 7.63 30.54 11.18
C LEU A 226 8.83 29.72 10.69
N VAL A 227 10.06 30.11 11.04
CA VAL A 227 11.29 29.39 10.66
C VAL A 227 11.47 28.09 11.48
N GLN A 228 11.27 28.12 12.80
CA GLN A 228 11.25 26.89 13.62
C GLN A 228 10.17 25.91 13.13
N LYS A 229 9.03 26.42 12.66
CA LYS A 229 7.98 25.62 12.02
C LYS A 229 8.45 25.03 10.66
N LYS A 230 9.21 25.77 9.82
CA LYS A 230 9.86 25.26 8.58
C LYS A 230 10.68 24.01 8.86
N GLU A 231 11.50 24.05 9.91
CA GLU A 231 12.42 22.98 10.28
C GLU A 231 11.65 21.71 10.71
N GLY A 232 10.72 21.84 11.66
CA GLY A 232 9.87 20.72 12.10
C GLY A 232 8.91 20.17 11.02
N LEU A 233 8.61 20.95 9.98
CA LEU A 233 7.87 20.49 8.79
C LEU A 233 8.76 19.73 7.81
N THR A 234 10.05 20.07 7.73
CA THR A 234 11.04 19.34 6.94
C THR A 234 11.24 17.92 7.50
N GLU A 235 11.38 17.80 8.82
CA GLU A 235 11.45 16.49 9.50
C GLU A 235 10.19 15.63 9.24
N LYS A 236 8.99 16.22 9.41
CA LYS A 236 7.71 15.54 9.16
C LYS A 236 7.54 15.10 7.71
N THR A 237 8.01 15.90 6.76
CA THR A 237 8.01 15.53 5.34
C THR A 237 8.85 14.30 5.10
N LYS A 238 10.09 14.27 5.62
CA LYS A 238 10.99 13.13 5.45
C LYS A 238 10.37 11.84 6.00
N PHE A 239 9.75 11.92 7.17
CA PHE A 239 8.99 10.80 7.75
C PHE A 239 7.84 10.31 6.85
N ILE A 240 7.09 11.22 6.22
CA ILE A 240 6.02 10.86 5.26
C ILE A 240 6.62 10.23 3.98
N MET A 241 7.76 10.73 3.50
CA MET A 241 8.48 10.14 2.37
C MET A 241 8.96 8.72 2.66
N ASP A 242 9.62 8.49 3.79
CA ASP A 242 10.03 7.15 4.23
C ASP A 242 8.84 6.19 4.27
N ALA A 243 7.71 6.61 4.87
CA ALA A 243 6.49 5.81 4.94
C ALA A 243 5.88 5.50 3.54
N THR A 244 5.91 6.44 2.59
CA THR A 244 5.42 6.21 1.22
C THR A 244 6.37 5.35 0.38
N ASN A 245 7.69 5.47 0.59
CA ASN A 245 8.68 4.60 -0.03
C ASN A 245 8.57 3.16 0.50
N LEU A 246 8.36 2.97 1.81
CA LEU A 246 8.07 1.66 2.40
C LEU A 246 6.78 1.04 1.85
N LYS A 247 5.74 1.85 1.60
CA LYS A 247 4.52 1.37 0.92
C LYS A 247 4.82 0.93 -0.52
N ARG A 248 5.60 1.71 -1.29
CA ARG A 248 6.05 1.35 -2.65
C ARG A 248 6.87 0.05 -2.64
N GLU A 249 7.81 -0.13 -1.71
CA GLU A 249 8.56 -1.39 -1.54
C GLU A 249 7.63 -2.57 -1.23
N LYS A 250 6.71 -2.41 -0.27
CA LYS A 250 5.74 -3.45 0.12
C LYS A 250 4.91 -3.93 -1.07
N GLU A 251 4.40 -3.02 -1.90
CA GLU A 251 3.67 -3.37 -3.12
C GLU A 251 4.54 -4.13 -4.14
N VAL A 252 5.83 -3.80 -4.25
CA VAL A 252 6.79 -4.53 -5.10
C VAL A 252 7.08 -5.93 -4.54
N PHE A 253 7.20 -6.09 -3.22
CA PHE A 253 7.33 -7.40 -2.58
C PHE A 253 6.06 -8.26 -2.74
N GLU A 254 4.86 -7.69 -2.58
CA GLU A 254 3.59 -8.38 -2.80
C GLU A 254 3.45 -8.85 -4.25
N LYS A 255 3.79 -8.00 -5.24
CA LYS A 255 3.83 -8.38 -6.67
C LYS A 255 4.80 -9.54 -6.93
N LYS A 256 5.98 -9.54 -6.30
CA LYS A 256 6.97 -10.65 -6.39
C LYS A 256 6.45 -11.95 -5.74
N ILE A 257 5.78 -11.86 -4.59
CA ILE A 257 5.16 -13.02 -3.91
C ILE A 257 4.06 -13.62 -4.79
N LEU A 258 3.19 -12.79 -5.39
CA LEU A 258 2.13 -13.24 -6.29
C LEU A 258 2.69 -13.94 -7.54
N GLN A 259 3.79 -13.41 -8.10
CA GLN A 259 4.48 -14.04 -9.23
C GLN A 259 5.08 -15.42 -8.85
N GLN A 260 5.65 -15.54 -7.65
CA GLN A 260 6.15 -16.83 -7.14
C GLN A 260 5.01 -17.83 -6.88
N GLN A 261 3.85 -17.38 -6.37
CA GLN A 261 2.67 -18.23 -6.17
C GLN A 261 2.19 -18.84 -7.50
N ARG A 262 2.00 -18.01 -8.54
CA ARG A 262 1.61 -18.48 -9.88
C ARG A 262 2.61 -19.50 -10.45
N SER A 263 3.92 -19.26 -10.30
CA SER A 263 4.94 -20.21 -10.75
C SER A 263 4.90 -21.56 -10.01
N VAL A 264 4.53 -21.57 -8.72
CA VAL A 264 4.32 -22.80 -7.94
C VAL A 264 3.03 -23.51 -8.36
N GLU A 265 1.96 -22.78 -8.66
CA GLU A 265 0.70 -23.34 -9.15
C GLU A 265 0.86 -23.97 -10.55
N GLU A 266 1.56 -23.32 -11.47
CA GLU A 266 1.94 -23.89 -12.77
C GLU A 266 2.75 -25.20 -12.64
N LEU A 267 3.68 -25.25 -11.69
CA LEU A 267 4.48 -26.45 -11.42
C LEU A 267 3.65 -27.58 -10.80
N LYS A 268 2.70 -27.26 -9.92
CA LYS A 268 1.73 -28.23 -9.38
C LYS A 268 0.82 -28.80 -10.47
N ALA A 269 0.25 -27.95 -11.33
CA ALA A 269 -0.58 -28.39 -12.45
C ALA A 269 0.18 -29.26 -13.47
N LYS A 270 1.48 -29.01 -13.69
CA LYS A 270 2.36 -29.88 -14.49
C LYS A 270 2.60 -31.23 -13.80
N TYR A 271 2.87 -31.23 -12.50
CA TYR A 271 3.07 -32.44 -11.71
C TYR A 271 1.81 -33.32 -11.65
N GLU A 272 0.62 -32.72 -11.49
CA GLU A 272 -0.66 -33.44 -11.47
C GLU A 272 -0.94 -34.11 -12.81
N LYS A 273 -0.74 -33.42 -13.94
CA LYS A 273 -0.88 -34.01 -15.28
C LYS A 273 0.06 -35.21 -15.50
N LEU A 274 1.33 -35.10 -15.11
CA LEU A 274 2.28 -36.22 -15.14
C LEU A 274 1.85 -37.38 -14.23
N ALA A 275 1.28 -37.09 -13.06
CA ALA A 275 0.77 -38.10 -12.14
C ALA A 275 -0.50 -38.79 -12.68
N GLU A 276 -1.35 -38.10 -13.44
CA GLU A 276 -2.52 -38.67 -14.11
C GLU A 276 -2.15 -39.52 -15.32
N GLN A 277 -1.23 -39.05 -16.18
CA GLN A 277 -0.68 -39.85 -17.27
C GLN A 277 -0.10 -41.17 -16.74
N ARG A 278 0.64 -41.13 -15.63
CA ARG A 278 1.19 -42.33 -14.98
C ARG A 278 0.12 -43.26 -14.37
N LYS A 279 -1.01 -42.73 -13.89
CA LYS A 279 -2.17 -43.56 -13.50
C LYS A 279 -2.76 -44.26 -14.73
N GLN A 280 -2.91 -43.55 -15.85
CA GLN A 280 -3.42 -44.10 -17.11
C GLN A 280 -2.52 -45.20 -17.66
N GLU A 281 -1.20 -44.97 -17.77
CA GLU A 281 -0.24 -46.01 -18.20
C GLU A 281 -0.27 -47.26 -17.31
N VAL A 282 -0.37 -47.10 -15.98
CA VAL A 282 -0.48 -48.23 -15.05
C VAL A 282 -1.81 -48.96 -15.20
N GLN A 283 -2.90 -48.26 -15.53
CA GLN A 283 -4.19 -48.84 -15.84
C GLN A 283 -4.13 -49.65 -17.15
N GLU A 284 -3.52 -49.10 -18.20
CA GLU A 284 -3.31 -49.75 -19.49
C GLU A 284 -2.41 -50.98 -19.39
N LYS A 285 -1.29 -50.89 -18.66
CA LYS A 285 -0.42 -52.06 -18.43
C LYS A 285 -1.16 -53.17 -17.67
N LYS A 286 -2.07 -52.83 -16.75
CA LYS A 286 -2.94 -53.82 -16.08
C LYS A 286 -3.97 -54.45 -17.03
N THR A 287 -4.61 -53.67 -17.91
CA THR A 287 -5.58 -54.24 -18.87
C THR A 287 -4.88 -55.11 -19.91
N GLN A 288 -3.73 -54.70 -20.42
CA GLN A 288 -2.89 -55.50 -21.34
C GLN A 288 -2.40 -56.81 -20.69
N GLN A 289 -1.96 -56.78 -19.43
CA GLN A 289 -1.63 -58.00 -18.69
C GLN A 289 -2.85 -58.91 -18.51
N LYS A 290 -4.04 -58.35 -18.27
CA LYS A 290 -5.27 -59.13 -18.15
C LYS A 290 -5.66 -59.79 -19.48
N THR A 291 -5.67 -59.06 -20.59
CA THR A 291 -6.03 -59.64 -21.90
C THR A 291 -5.07 -60.76 -22.30
N LEU A 292 -3.76 -60.59 -22.08
CA LEU A 292 -2.77 -61.65 -22.33
C LEU A 292 -2.98 -62.88 -21.43
N ALA A 293 -3.42 -62.70 -20.18
CA ALA A 293 -3.77 -63.80 -19.29
C ALA A 293 -5.06 -64.53 -19.71
N ASP A 294 -6.09 -63.77 -20.10
CA ASP A 294 -7.37 -64.31 -20.59
C ASP A 294 -7.17 -65.06 -21.94
N GLU A 295 -6.33 -64.55 -22.84
CA GLU A 295 -5.92 -65.21 -24.09
C GLU A 295 -5.13 -66.50 -23.82
N ALA A 296 -4.17 -66.48 -22.88
CA ALA A 296 -3.41 -67.67 -22.48
C ALA A 296 -4.34 -68.74 -21.88
N ALA A 297 -5.32 -68.34 -21.05
CA ALA A 297 -6.33 -69.24 -20.51
C ALA A 297 -7.27 -69.80 -21.59
N ALA A 298 -7.64 -68.98 -22.58
CA ALA A 298 -8.43 -69.41 -23.73
C ALA A 298 -7.66 -70.40 -24.63
N ALA A 299 -6.35 -70.19 -24.83
CA ALA A 299 -5.48 -71.13 -25.55
C ALA A 299 -5.37 -72.48 -24.83
N VAL A 300 -5.22 -72.47 -23.50
CA VAL A 300 -5.25 -73.70 -22.67
C VAL A 300 -6.61 -74.39 -22.75
N LYS A 301 -7.74 -73.65 -22.78
CA LYS A 301 -9.07 -74.25 -22.99
C LYS A 301 -9.28 -74.83 -24.40
N LYS A 302 -8.66 -74.25 -25.43
CA LYS A 302 -8.75 -74.73 -26.83
C LYS A 302 -7.77 -75.86 -27.15
N GLY A 303 -6.81 -76.17 -26.27
CA GLY A 303 -5.74 -77.12 -26.56
C GLY A 303 -5.35 -78.02 -25.38
N VAL A 304 -5.47 -79.34 -25.63
CA VAL A 304 -4.79 -80.44 -24.92
C VAL A 304 -5.44 -80.94 -23.62
N SER A 305 -6.34 -81.91 -23.78
CA SER A 305 -6.74 -82.87 -22.73
C SER A 305 -5.72 -84.02 -22.53
N GLY A 306 -4.43 -83.77 -22.81
CA GLY A 306 -3.47 -84.87 -23.06
C GLY A 306 -1.98 -84.51 -23.05
N GLN A 307 -1.49 -83.76 -22.06
CA GLN A 307 -0.05 -83.75 -21.72
C GLN A 307 0.24 -83.18 -20.31
N LEU A 308 -0.22 -83.88 -19.27
CA LEU A 308 -0.02 -83.48 -17.85
C LEU A 308 1.46 -83.42 -17.40
N GLY A 309 2.40 -83.97 -18.19
CA GLY A 309 3.82 -84.03 -17.85
C GLY A 309 4.59 -82.69 -17.93
N LYS A 310 4.15 -81.73 -18.76
CA LYS A 310 4.92 -80.50 -19.05
C LYS A 310 4.80 -79.39 -18.00
N VAL A 311 4.02 -79.59 -16.94
CA VAL A 311 3.85 -78.59 -15.88
C VAL A 311 5.12 -78.46 -15.03
N LYS A 312 5.72 -79.58 -14.62
CA LYS A 312 6.97 -79.60 -13.84
C LYS A 312 8.16 -79.01 -14.59
N GLU A 313 8.19 -79.19 -15.91
CA GLU A 313 9.24 -78.65 -16.79
C GLU A 313 9.18 -77.11 -16.85
N LYS A 314 7.98 -76.52 -16.89
CA LYS A 314 7.79 -75.06 -16.75
C LYS A 314 8.17 -74.52 -15.37
N GLU A 315 7.95 -75.30 -14.31
CA GLU A 315 8.26 -74.91 -12.94
C GLU A 315 9.79 -74.81 -12.73
N VAL A 316 10.54 -75.80 -13.21
CA VAL A 316 12.01 -75.75 -13.29
C VAL A 316 12.47 -74.55 -14.13
N LEU A 317 11.85 -74.28 -15.28
CA LEU A 317 12.20 -73.15 -16.13
C LEU A 317 11.92 -71.79 -15.47
N MET A 318 10.93 -71.67 -14.58
CA MET A 318 10.69 -70.43 -13.83
C MET A 318 11.74 -70.22 -12.73
N GLU A 319 12.17 -71.27 -12.03
CA GLU A 319 13.22 -71.14 -11.00
C GLU A 319 14.60 -70.89 -11.63
N GLU A 320 14.89 -71.49 -12.78
CA GLU A 320 16.09 -71.17 -13.57
C GLU A 320 16.07 -69.70 -14.05
N ASN A 321 14.90 -69.17 -14.42
CA ASN A 321 14.76 -67.75 -14.76
C ASN A 321 14.86 -66.81 -13.54
N ARG A 322 14.47 -67.25 -12.33
CA ARG A 322 14.79 -66.54 -11.08
C ARG A 322 16.30 -66.51 -10.82
N GLY A 323 17.01 -67.61 -11.05
CA GLY A 323 18.47 -67.67 -11.01
C GLY A 323 19.12 -66.69 -12.00
N LYS A 324 18.68 -66.71 -13.26
CA LYS A 324 19.15 -65.78 -14.32
C LYS A 324 18.83 -64.31 -14.02
N ARG A 325 17.70 -64.01 -13.35
CA ARG A 325 17.40 -62.65 -12.85
C ARG A 325 18.35 -62.20 -11.76
N ARG A 326 18.64 -63.04 -10.75
CA ARG A 326 19.63 -62.70 -9.70
C ARG A 326 21.02 -62.45 -10.29
N GLN A 327 21.44 -63.26 -11.27
CA GLN A 327 22.71 -63.05 -12.00
C GLN A 327 22.70 -61.79 -12.89
N LEU A 328 21.53 -61.35 -13.38
CA LEU A 328 21.38 -60.08 -14.09
C LEU A 328 21.41 -58.88 -13.14
N GLU A 329 20.76 -58.97 -11.98
CA GLU A 329 20.79 -57.95 -10.92
C GLU A 329 22.23 -57.80 -10.36
N GLU A 330 22.94 -58.91 -10.16
CA GLU A 330 24.35 -58.93 -9.78
C GLU A 330 25.25 -58.33 -10.88
N LYS A 331 25.03 -58.68 -12.15
CA LYS A 331 25.74 -58.04 -13.28
C LYS A 331 25.39 -56.57 -13.45
N GLU A 332 24.18 -56.12 -13.13
CA GLU A 332 23.80 -54.70 -13.16
C GLU A 332 24.43 -53.94 -11.98
N ALA A 333 24.55 -54.56 -10.80
CA ALA A 333 25.30 -54.02 -9.68
C ALA A 333 26.80 -53.91 -10.01
N LEU A 334 27.37 -54.94 -10.66
CA LEU A 334 28.74 -54.91 -11.16
C LEU A 334 28.93 -53.84 -12.24
N LEU A 335 27.98 -53.69 -13.18
CA LEU A 335 27.98 -52.61 -14.17
C LEU A 335 27.89 -51.22 -13.53
N LYS A 336 27.08 -51.02 -12.48
CA LYS A 336 27.04 -49.74 -11.73
C LYS A 336 28.37 -49.45 -11.05
N ARG A 337 29.06 -50.47 -10.53
CA ARG A 337 30.42 -50.37 -9.98
C ARG A 337 31.44 -50.01 -11.07
N ASN A 338 31.40 -50.72 -12.19
CA ASN A 338 32.28 -50.50 -13.33
C ASN A 338 32.00 -49.15 -14.03
N VAL A 339 30.78 -48.61 -13.98
CA VAL A 339 30.46 -47.26 -14.48
C VAL A 339 30.95 -46.17 -13.52
N ALA A 340 31.00 -46.44 -12.20
CA ALA A 340 31.66 -45.55 -11.26
C ALA A 340 33.19 -45.53 -11.46
N GLU A 341 33.81 -46.69 -11.72
CA GLU A 341 35.24 -46.79 -12.06
C GLU A 341 35.57 -46.26 -13.47
N ALA A 342 34.69 -46.47 -14.45
CA ALA A 342 34.86 -45.93 -15.81
C ALA A 342 34.87 -44.40 -15.79
N LYS A 343 34.02 -43.75 -14.99
CA LYS A 343 34.09 -42.30 -14.77
C LYS A 343 35.38 -41.80 -14.09
N GLY A 344 36.19 -42.71 -13.53
CA GLY A 344 37.57 -42.45 -13.12
C GLY A 344 38.58 -42.59 -14.26
N ARG A 345 38.38 -43.54 -15.19
CA ARG A 345 39.30 -43.82 -16.31
C ARG A 345 39.04 -42.99 -17.58
N GLU A 346 37.82 -42.52 -17.76
CA GLU A 346 37.38 -41.65 -18.87
C GLU A 346 38.10 -40.27 -18.87
N LYS A 347 38.82 -39.94 -17.79
CA LYS A 347 39.75 -38.81 -17.70
C LYS A 347 41.19 -39.09 -18.19
N LEU A 348 41.53 -40.32 -18.60
CA LEU A 348 42.90 -40.72 -18.94
C LEU A 348 43.07 -41.46 -20.29
N GLU A 349 42.00 -42.01 -20.89
CA GLU A 349 42.11 -42.77 -22.15
C GLU A 349 41.72 -41.97 -23.42
N ALA A 350 41.48 -40.67 -23.31
CA ALA A 350 41.10 -39.79 -24.43
C ALA A 350 42.26 -39.40 -25.39
N GLU A 351 43.50 -39.82 -25.12
CA GLU A 351 44.70 -39.36 -25.86
C GLU A 351 45.37 -40.45 -26.73
N ARG A 352 44.84 -41.68 -26.76
CA ARG A 352 45.45 -42.80 -27.53
C ARG A 352 44.44 -43.79 -28.14
N ARG A 353 43.88 -43.47 -29.32
CA ARG A 353 43.45 -44.48 -30.34
C ARG A 353 43.02 -43.94 -31.72
N GLU A 354 43.69 -42.91 -32.25
CA GLU A 354 43.59 -42.57 -33.68
C GLU A 354 44.85 -43.00 -34.46
N LYS A 355 44.93 -44.30 -34.79
CA LYS A 355 45.74 -44.88 -35.87
C LYS A 355 45.59 -46.41 -35.92
N LEU A 356 45.51 -46.95 -37.15
CA LEU A 356 45.36 -48.37 -37.49
C LEU A 356 44.00 -48.95 -37.04
N GLU A 357 43.31 -49.81 -37.79
CA GLU A 357 43.72 -50.67 -38.92
C GLU A 357 42.73 -50.59 -40.10
N ALA A 358 43.24 -50.64 -41.34
CA ALA A 358 42.43 -50.71 -42.55
C ALA A 358 43.13 -51.46 -43.69
N GLU A 359 43.51 -52.73 -43.48
CA GLU A 359 43.92 -53.62 -44.59
C GLU A 359 43.90 -55.11 -44.18
N ARG A 360 43.07 -55.96 -44.83
CA ARG A 360 43.53 -57.13 -45.65
C ARG A 360 42.48 -58.20 -46.02
N ARG A 361 42.65 -58.68 -47.26
CA ARG A 361 42.45 -60.06 -47.79
C ARG A 361 41.09 -60.55 -48.31
N GLU A 362 41.02 -60.60 -49.64
CA GLU A 362 40.53 -61.75 -50.44
C GLU A 362 41.46 -62.99 -50.28
N LYS A 363 41.27 -64.19 -50.87
CA LYS A 363 40.40 -64.77 -51.94
C LYS A 363 40.28 -66.31 -51.62
N LEU A 364 39.98 -67.33 -52.44
CA LEU A 364 39.75 -67.60 -53.88
C LEU A 364 38.92 -68.93 -54.00
N GLU A 365 38.97 -69.60 -55.16
CA GLU A 365 38.59 -71.02 -55.45
C GLU A 365 37.10 -71.46 -55.44
N ALA A 366 36.68 -72.53 -56.14
CA ALA A 366 36.78 -72.85 -57.59
C ALA A 366 35.95 -74.12 -57.97
N GLU A 367 35.39 -74.12 -59.20
CA GLU A 367 35.17 -75.21 -60.20
C GLU A 367 35.31 -76.73 -59.83
N ARG A 368 34.64 -77.73 -60.45
CA ARG A 368 33.59 -77.89 -61.51
C ARG A 368 33.37 -79.42 -61.78
N ARG A 369 32.35 -79.79 -62.58
CA ARG A 369 32.27 -80.95 -63.55
C ARG A 369 31.16 -82.02 -63.41
N GLU A 370 30.19 -81.85 -64.31
CA GLU A 370 29.39 -82.78 -65.12
C GLU A 370 29.83 -84.24 -65.48
N LYS A 371 28.79 -85.04 -65.85
CA LYS A 371 28.62 -86.00 -67.00
C LYS A 371 28.83 -87.54 -66.85
N LEU A 372 27.73 -88.27 -67.19
CA LEU A 372 27.54 -89.41 -68.15
C LEU A 372 28.46 -90.68 -68.06
N GLU A 373 28.08 -91.92 -68.47
CA GLU A 373 26.81 -92.44 -69.04
C GLU A 373 26.56 -93.96 -68.82
N ALA A 374 25.29 -94.34 -69.04
CA ALA A 374 24.71 -95.64 -69.48
C ALA A 374 25.43 -97.01 -69.35
N GLU A 375 24.68 -97.98 -68.77
CA GLU A 375 24.45 -99.29 -69.40
C GLU A 375 23.09 -99.89 -68.96
N LYS A 376 22.66 -101.01 -69.58
CA LYS A 376 21.56 -101.92 -69.17
C LYS A 376 20.12 -101.36 -69.18
N ARG A 377 19.61 -101.13 -70.39
CA ARG A 377 18.27 -101.65 -70.80
C ARG A 377 18.50 -103.13 -71.22
N GLU A 378 17.63 -104.11 -71.02
CA GLU A 378 16.28 -104.22 -71.61
C GLU A 378 15.35 -105.20 -70.86
N LYS A 379 15.34 -105.18 -69.51
CA LYS A 379 14.27 -105.83 -68.71
C LYS A 379 13.42 -104.87 -67.89
N LEU A 380 13.81 -103.60 -67.87
CA LEU A 380 13.30 -102.59 -66.95
C LEU A 380 12.00 -101.90 -67.39
N GLU A 381 11.38 -102.18 -68.53
CA GLU A 381 10.38 -101.24 -69.08
C GLU A 381 9.03 -101.21 -68.34
N LYS A 382 8.49 -102.39 -67.98
CA LYS A 382 7.27 -102.48 -67.15
C LYS A 382 7.53 -102.07 -65.70
N GLU A 383 8.69 -102.45 -65.17
CA GLU A 383 9.14 -102.07 -63.82
C GLU A 383 9.40 -100.55 -63.73
N LYS A 384 9.95 -99.93 -64.78
CA LYS A 384 10.14 -98.46 -64.88
C LYS A 384 8.82 -97.72 -64.82
N GLN A 385 7.75 -98.15 -65.48
CA GLN A 385 6.49 -97.40 -65.41
C GLN A 385 5.93 -97.36 -63.98
N GLN A 386 6.00 -98.48 -63.26
CA GLN A 386 5.55 -98.57 -61.87
C GLN A 386 6.51 -97.85 -60.91
N ALA A 387 7.82 -98.08 -61.03
CA ALA A 387 8.84 -97.42 -60.22
C ALA A 387 8.97 -95.91 -60.50
N LEU A 388 8.69 -95.43 -61.72
CA LEU A 388 8.64 -94.00 -62.05
C LEU A 388 7.44 -93.35 -61.38
N LEU A 389 6.26 -93.99 -61.39
CA LEU A 389 5.07 -93.50 -60.69
C LEU A 389 5.25 -93.51 -59.16
N GLU A 390 5.85 -94.56 -58.59
CA GLU A 390 6.17 -94.57 -57.15
C GLU A 390 7.25 -93.57 -56.79
N LYS A 391 8.30 -93.42 -57.60
CA LYS A 391 9.37 -92.43 -57.38
C LYS A 391 8.82 -91.00 -57.51
N GLN A 392 7.96 -90.73 -58.48
CA GLN A 392 7.24 -89.45 -58.58
C GLN A 392 6.32 -89.20 -57.38
N ARG A 393 5.56 -90.20 -56.92
CA ARG A 393 4.71 -90.08 -55.72
C ARG A 393 5.52 -89.89 -54.43
N ALA A 394 6.66 -90.56 -54.30
CA ALA A 394 7.58 -90.40 -53.17
C ALA A 394 8.29 -89.05 -53.20
N GLU A 395 8.70 -88.58 -54.39
CA GLU A 395 9.32 -87.27 -54.60
C GLU A 395 8.33 -86.12 -54.38
N LEU A 396 7.07 -86.26 -54.83
CA LEU A 396 5.99 -85.33 -54.51
C LEU A 396 5.74 -85.28 -52.99
N LYS A 397 5.52 -86.42 -52.31
CA LYS A 397 5.36 -86.46 -50.85
C LYS A 397 6.57 -85.92 -50.08
N ARG A 398 7.78 -86.03 -50.65
CA ARG A 398 9.00 -85.45 -50.07
C ARG A 398 9.04 -83.94 -50.26
N LYS A 399 8.69 -83.42 -51.44
CA LYS A 399 8.56 -81.98 -51.74
C LYS A 399 7.41 -81.33 -50.95
N GLU A 400 6.28 -82.00 -50.77
CA GLU A 400 5.18 -81.57 -49.90
C GLU A 400 5.65 -81.41 -48.44
N LYS A 401 6.27 -82.46 -47.87
CA LYS A 401 6.83 -82.40 -46.51
C LYS A 401 7.97 -81.38 -46.37
N GLU A 402 8.75 -81.14 -47.42
CA GLU A 402 9.78 -80.11 -47.41
C GLU A 402 9.18 -78.70 -47.47
N ASN A 403 8.18 -78.47 -48.32
CA ASN A 403 7.45 -77.21 -48.40
C ASN A 403 6.69 -76.91 -47.09
N GLN A 404 6.06 -77.91 -46.49
CA GLN A 404 5.39 -77.78 -45.19
C GLN A 404 6.39 -77.38 -44.09
N LYS A 405 7.56 -78.03 -44.03
CA LYS A 405 8.65 -77.62 -43.13
C LYS A 405 9.21 -76.23 -43.43
N ARG A 406 9.33 -75.84 -44.70
CA ARG A 406 9.74 -74.48 -45.10
C ARG A 406 8.70 -73.44 -44.64
N GLN A 407 7.41 -73.75 -44.70
CA GLN A 407 6.34 -72.91 -44.15
C GLN A 407 6.40 -72.82 -42.62
N GLU A 408 6.54 -73.95 -41.91
CA GLU A 408 6.72 -73.99 -40.45
C GLU A 408 7.93 -73.15 -39.98
N VAL A 409 9.07 -73.25 -40.69
CA VAL A 409 10.27 -72.45 -40.42
C VAL A 409 10.05 -70.96 -40.70
N MET A 410 9.44 -70.61 -41.84
CA MET A 410 9.09 -69.21 -42.18
C MET A 410 8.15 -68.59 -41.13
N GLU A 411 7.15 -69.33 -40.66
CA GLU A 411 6.20 -68.83 -39.66
C GLU A 411 6.86 -68.70 -38.27
N ALA A 412 7.74 -69.64 -37.91
CA ALA A 412 8.56 -69.54 -36.69
C ALA A 412 9.53 -68.36 -36.74
N GLU A 413 10.20 -68.12 -37.87
CA GLU A 413 11.10 -66.98 -38.06
C GLU A 413 10.34 -65.65 -38.00
N LYS A 414 9.14 -65.56 -38.60
CA LYS A 414 8.26 -64.38 -38.49
C LYS A 414 7.89 -64.10 -37.03
N LYS A 415 7.43 -65.12 -36.29
CA LYS A 415 7.09 -65.00 -34.86
C LYS A 415 8.29 -64.63 -34.00
N MET A 416 9.49 -65.10 -34.34
CA MET A 416 10.72 -64.69 -33.64
C MET A 416 11.04 -63.21 -33.85
N LYS A 417 10.91 -62.70 -35.08
CA LYS A 417 11.11 -61.28 -35.41
C LYS A 417 10.06 -60.37 -34.76
N GLU A 418 8.79 -60.79 -34.74
CA GLU A 418 7.71 -60.10 -34.02
C GLU A 418 8.00 -60.02 -32.52
N MET A 419 8.46 -61.12 -31.89
CA MET A 419 8.85 -61.14 -30.47
C MET A 419 10.09 -60.29 -30.18
N GLU A 420 11.08 -60.27 -31.09
CA GLU A 420 12.26 -59.40 -30.95
C GLU A 420 11.89 -57.91 -31.02
N GLN A 421 10.96 -57.54 -31.92
CA GLN A 421 10.42 -56.19 -31.99
C GLN A 421 9.66 -55.81 -30.71
N GLN A 422 8.77 -56.68 -30.21
CA GLN A 422 8.08 -56.46 -28.94
C GLN A 422 9.05 -56.26 -27.76
N MET A 423 10.17 -57.00 -27.71
CA MET A 423 11.21 -56.76 -26.70
C MET A 423 11.93 -55.40 -26.86
N LYS A 424 12.15 -54.92 -28.09
CA LYS A 424 12.73 -53.60 -28.34
C LYS A 424 11.78 -52.48 -27.91
N GLU A 425 10.48 -52.59 -28.24
CA GLU A 425 9.46 -51.64 -27.81
C GLU A 425 9.26 -51.64 -26.29
N CYS A 426 9.31 -52.81 -25.63
CA CYS A 426 9.22 -52.91 -24.18
C CYS A 426 10.38 -52.19 -23.48
N LYS A 427 11.63 -52.42 -23.93
CA LYS A 427 12.82 -51.74 -23.42
C LYS A 427 12.77 -50.22 -23.62
N LEU A 428 12.29 -49.76 -24.77
CA LEU A 428 12.13 -48.33 -25.05
C LEU A 428 11.14 -47.68 -24.08
N LYS A 429 10.00 -48.34 -23.81
CA LYS A 429 9.00 -47.88 -22.83
C LYS A 429 9.53 -47.89 -21.39
N GLU A 430 10.33 -48.87 -21.01
CA GLU A 430 11.02 -48.89 -19.70
C GLU A 430 12.02 -47.73 -19.56
N GLU A 431 12.77 -47.40 -20.62
CA GLU A 431 13.72 -46.27 -20.61
C GLU A 431 13.00 -44.91 -20.58
N GLN A 432 11.85 -44.77 -21.26
CA GLN A 432 10.99 -43.58 -21.19
C GLN A 432 10.43 -43.37 -19.78
N GLN A 433 9.80 -44.38 -19.18
CA GLN A 433 9.27 -44.30 -17.81
C GLN A 433 10.36 -44.01 -16.76
N LYS A 434 11.61 -44.45 -17.01
CA LYS A 434 12.77 -44.08 -16.19
C LYS A 434 13.12 -42.59 -16.34
N LYS A 435 13.25 -42.07 -17.56
CA LYS A 435 13.57 -40.65 -17.82
C LYS A 435 12.56 -39.71 -17.16
N GLU A 436 11.26 -39.97 -17.34
CA GLU A 436 10.19 -39.25 -16.66
C GLU A 436 10.24 -39.35 -15.12
N LYS A 437 10.68 -40.49 -14.57
CA LYS A 437 10.78 -40.66 -13.10
C LYS A 437 11.91 -39.80 -12.56
N ASP A 438 13.03 -39.77 -13.26
CA ASP A 438 14.17 -38.90 -12.93
C ASP A 438 13.80 -37.42 -13.10
N GLU A 439 12.97 -37.06 -14.09
CA GLU A 439 12.42 -35.72 -14.27
C GLU A 439 11.41 -35.32 -13.17
N LEU A 440 10.50 -36.22 -12.79
CA LEU A 440 9.52 -35.96 -11.75
C LEU A 440 10.16 -35.77 -10.37
N GLU A 441 11.23 -36.50 -10.05
CA GLU A 441 12.04 -36.22 -8.85
C GLU A 441 12.85 -34.92 -8.98
N ARG A 442 13.40 -34.58 -10.16
CA ARG A 442 14.04 -33.26 -10.38
C ARG A 442 13.07 -32.11 -10.08
N LEU A 443 11.89 -32.11 -10.69
CA LEU A 443 10.84 -31.11 -10.47
C LEU A 443 10.45 -31.00 -8.99
N LYS A 444 10.29 -32.13 -8.32
CA LYS A 444 10.01 -32.21 -6.87
C LYS A 444 11.13 -31.60 -6.01
N THR A 445 12.40 -31.78 -6.38
CA THR A 445 13.51 -31.07 -5.70
C THR A 445 13.56 -29.58 -6.02
N GLU A 446 13.13 -29.16 -7.21
CA GLU A 446 13.08 -27.73 -7.59
C GLU A 446 11.95 -26.99 -6.87
N ILE A 447 10.76 -27.60 -6.77
CA ILE A 447 9.64 -27.10 -5.97
C ILE A 447 10.10 -26.90 -4.52
N LYS A 448 10.70 -27.92 -3.90
CA LYS A 448 11.19 -27.82 -2.52
C LYS A 448 12.23 -26.71 -2.34
N LYS A 449 13.14 -26.51 -3.31
CA LYS A 449 14.08 -25.37 -3.30
C LYS A 449 13.34 -24.03 -3.36
N LYS A 450 12.40 -23.86 -4.29
CA LYS A 450 11.59 -22.63 -4.45
C LYS A 450 10.76 -22.33 -3.20
N GLU A 451 10.19 -23.35 -2.55
CA GLU A 451 9.48 -23.21 -1.27
C GLU A 451 10.42 -22.74 -0.15
N THR A 452 11.61 -23.35 0.02
CA THR A 452 12.58 -22.87 1.03
C THR A 452 13.08 -21.44 0.76
N THR A 453 13.22 -21.03 -0.51
CA THR A 453 13.54 -19.63 -0.87
C THR A 453 12.40 -18.68 -0.52
N ARG A 454 11.14 -19.07 -0.78
CA ARG A 454 9.94 -18.28 -0.43
C ARG A 454 9.82 -18.12 1.09
N GLU A 455 10.03 -19.18 1.86
CA GLU A 455 10.05 -19.10 3.33
C GLU A 455 11.15 -18.16 3.85
N ARG A 456 12.36 -18.22 3.27
CA ARG A 456 13.45 -17.32 3.64
C ARG A 456 13.10 -15.85 3.37
N LEU A 457 12.52 -15.55 2.22
CA LEU A 457 12.08 -14.20 1.86
C LEU A 457 10.96 -13.68 2.79
N LEU A 458 10.01 -14.55 3.15
CA LEU A 458 8.94 -14.20 4.11
C LEU A 458 9.52 -13.87 5.49
N ARG A 459 10.43 -14.71 6.02
CA ARG A 459 11.09 -14.43 7.31
C ARG A 459 11.90 -13.13 7.27
N GLN A 460 12.61 -12.84 6.18
CA GLN A 460 13.34 -11.58 6.02
C GLN A 460 12.41 -10.35 5.95
N ALA A 461 11.23 -10.48 5.35
CA ALA A 461 10.23 -9.42 5.35
C ALA A 461 9.60 -9.21 6.74
N GLU A 462 9.25 -10.29 7.45
CA GLU A 462 8.77 -10.25 8.84
C GLU A 462 9.80 -9.65 9.81
N GLU A 463 11.08 -9.95 9.60
CA GLU A 463 12.20 -9.44 10.41
C GLU A 463 12.39 -7.94 10.20
N ARG A 464 12.45 -7.45 8.94
CA ARG A 464 12.44 -6.01 8.63
C ARG A 464 11.22 -5.30 9.23
N MET A 465 10.02 -5.83 9.03
CA MET A 465 8.77 -5.28 9.59
C MET A 465 8.73 -5.30 11.13
N ARG A 466 9.59 -6.10 11.80
CA ARG A 466 9.77 -6.10 13.26
C ARG A 466 10.83 -5.08 13.70
N GLU A 467 11.91 -4.92 12.95
CA GLU A 467 12.92 -3.88 13.18
C GLU A 467 12.33 -2.47 13.02
N GLU A 468 11.51 -2.25 11.99
CA GLU A 468 10.87 -0.94 11.78
C GLU A 468 9.85 -0.60 12.86
N ARG A 469 9.07 -1.57 13.34
CA ARG A 469 8.19 -1.35 14.51
C ARG A 469 9.00 -0.90 15.73
N LYS A 470 10.16 -1.51 15.99
CA LYS A 470 11.05 -1.07 17.08
C LYS A 470 11.60 0.35 16.87
N ARG A 471 11.96 0.73 15.63
CA ARG A 471 12.38 2.11 15.31
C ARG A 471 11.23 3.10 15.54
N MET A 472 10.02 2.77 15.10
CA MET A 472 8.82 3.57 15.32
C MET A 472 8.49 3.75 16.80
N GLU A 473 8.59 2.67 17.58
CA GLU A 473 8.38 2.64 19.03
C GLU A 473 9.46 3.47 19.77
N GLN A 474 10.72 3.38 19.35
CA GLN A 474 11.82 4.22 19.86
C GLN A 474 11.62 5.71 19.53
N LEU A 475 11.19 6.05 18.32
CA LEU A 475 10.88 7.44 17.93
C LEU A 475 9.69 7.99 18.70
N ALA A 476 8.65 7.19 18.94
CA ALA A 476 7.51 7.57 19.76
C ALA A 476 7.92 7.87 21.22
N GLU A 477 8.76 7.02 21.82
CA GLU A 477 9.24 7.24 23.19
C GLU A 477 10.20 8.45 23.27
N GLN A 478 11.03 8.69 22.26
CA GLN A 478 11.86 9.91 22.17
C GLN A 478 11.02 11.19 22.05
N LEU A 479 9.92 11.16 21.29
CA LEU A 479 8.98 12.29 21.21
C LEU A 479 8.23 12.51 22.52
N LYS A 480 7.82 11.43 23.20
CA LYS A 480 7.21 11.49 24.53
C LYS A 480 8.17 12.11 25.56
N GLN A 481 9.42 11.66 25.62
CA GLN A 481 10.44 12.22 26.51
C GLN A 481 10.76 13.68 26.22
N LYS A 482 10.76 14.09 24.94
CA LYS A 482 10.91 15.51 24.56
C LYS A 482 9.74 16.37 25.07
N ASN A 483 8.51 15.88 24.98
CA ASN A 483 7.34 16.60 25.49
C ASN A 483 7.38 16.71 27.03
N GLU A 484 7.66 15.61 27.73
CA GLU A 484 7.80 15.58 29.19
C GLU A 484 8.89 16.57 29.67
N GLN A 485 10.01 16.67 28.93
CA GLN A 485 11.07 17.68 29.19
C GLN A 485 10.69 19.12 28.82
N GLN A 486 9.65 19.36 28.02
CA GLN A 486 9.14 20.71 27.76
C GLN A 486 8.16 21.17 28.83
N ASP A 487 7.34 20.26 29.37
CA ASP A 487 6.42 20.56 30.47
C ASP A 487 7.19 20.88 31.77
N ASP A 488 8.20 20.08 32.13
CA ASP A 488 9.10 20.33 33.27
C ASP A 488 9.98 21.60 33.13
N ALA A 489 10.13 22.12 31.90
CA ALA A 489 10.97 23.28 31.60
C ALA A 489 10.25 24.63 31.67
N VAL A 490 8.95 24.65 32.01
CA VAL A 490 8.23 25.88 32.40
C VAL A 490 8.35 26.04 33.92
N PRO A 491 9.14 26.99 34.44
CA PRO A 491 9.27 27.15 35.88
C PRO A 491 7.95 27.67 36.47
N GLU A 492 7.42 27.00 37.50
CA GLU A 492 6.46 27.60 38.42
C GLU A 492 7.14 28.74 39.21
N GLU A 493 7.39 29.88 38.57
CA GLU A 493 7.87 31.07 39.26
C GLU A 493 6.78 31.56 40.23
N ARG A 494 7.03 31.30 41.52
CA ARG A 494 6.21 31.71 42.66
C ARG A 494 6.15 33.24 42.81
N TRP A 495 5.39 33.92 41.95
CA TRP A 495 5.10 35.36 42.03
C TRP A 495 3.97 35.73 43.00
N ILE A 496 3.67 34.87 43.97
CA ILE A 496 2.79 35.19 45.10
C ILE A 496 3.67 35.60 46.29
N GLY A 497 3.63 36.90 46.65
CA GLY A 497 4.11 37.40 47.94
C GLY A 497 5.45 38.15 47.97
N ARG A 498 5.49 39.37 47.38
CA ARG A 498 6.19 40.55 47.95
C ARG A 498 5.96 41.83 47.10
N ALA A 499 4.86 42.54 47.37
CA ALA A 499 4.56 43.81 46.70
C ALA A 499 3.88 44.90 47.58
N GLU A 500 3.49 44.60 48.83
CA GLU A 500 2.60 45.49 49.60
C GLU A 500 3.33 46.51 50.51
N ASP A 501 4.57 46.24 50.93
CA ASP A 501 5.26 47.00 51.99
C ASP A 501 5.87 48.37 51.60
N LYS A 502 5.66 48.89 50.38
CA LYS A 502 6.46 50.03 49.86
C LYS A 502 5.74 51.19 49.15
N ILE A 503 4.42 51.34 49.32
CA ILE A 503 3.73 52.59 48.94
C ILE A 503 3.23 53.31 50.20
N GLY A 504 4.16 53.97 50.89
CA GLY A 504 3.85 54.88 52.00
C GLY A 504 3.27 56.20 51.48
N VAL A 505 1.99 56.21 51.12
CA VAL A 505 1.26 57.44 50.77
C VAL A 505 1.24 58.35 51.98
N LYS A 506 1.95 59.49 51.90
CA LYS A 506 1.79 60.58 52.86
C LYS A 506 0.80 61.58 52.32
N ASP A 507 -0.30 61.78 53.06
CA ASP A 507 -1.20 62.91 52.85
C ASP A 507 -0.43 64.22 52.82
N LYS A 508 -0.61 64.97 51.73
CA LYS A 508 -0.53 66.43 51.74
C LYS A 508 -1.62 67.01 50.86
N SER A 509 -2.66 67.49 51.54
CA SER A 509 -3.62 68.47 51.02
C SER A 509 -2.92 69.60 50.26
N CYS A 510 -3.39 69.88 49.04
CA CYS A 510 -3.04 71.11 48.33
C CYS A 510 -4.33 71.86 47.99
N THR A 511 -4.72 72.77 48.89
CA THR A 511 -5.79 73.74 48.64
C THR A 511 -5.19 74.90 47.86
N ILE A 512 -5.81 75.28 46.73
CA ILE A 512 -5.51 76.52 46.04
C ILE A 512 -6.81 77.31 45.85
N LEU A 513 -6.93 78.37 46.65
CA LEU A 513 -7.11 79.73 46.11
C LEU A 513 -5.71 80.33 45.97
#